data_AF-A0A8D2Q833-F1
#
_entry.id   AF-A0A8D2Q833-F1
#
_cell.length_a   1.000
_cell.length_b   1.000
_cell.length_c   1.000
_cell.angle_alpha   90.00
_cell.angle_beta   90.00
_cell.angle_gamma   90.00
#
_symmetry.space_group_name_H-M   'P 1'
#
loop_
_entity.id
_entity.type
_entity.pdbx_description
1 polymer ?
#
loop_
_entity_poly.entity_id
_entity_poly.type
_entity_poly.pdbx_seq_one_letter_code
_entity_poly.pdbx_strand_id
1 'polypeptide(L)'
;MKGTFHAKMGMIKDQNGRDLTEAGEIKKRWQDCTEELYKKELTVPDNHDGVVTDLESDILECEVKWALGSLGNNKASGGDSIPAELFKILKDNAVKVLHSICQQIWKTQHWPQDWKRSVYIPIPKKGNAKECSNYCTIALIPHVSKVMLKILQARLQQYVDRELPEVQAGFQRGRGTRDQIANIRWIMEKAREFQNNIYFCFIDYAKAFDCVDHNKLWQVLKEMGVADHLICLLRNLYAGQEATVRTGHGTTDWFKIEKGVRQGCILLPCLFNLYAEHIMRK
;
A
#
# COMPACT_ATOMS: atom_id res chain seq x y z
N MET A 1 27.57 4.38 -9.52
CA MET A 1 26.43 3.52 -9.92
C MET A 1 26.30 2.41 -8.89
N LYS A 2 25.27 2.43 -8.03
CA LYS A 2 24.96 1.31 -7.14
C LYS A 2 24.01 0.37 -7.89
N GLY A 3 24.35 -0.91 -7.92
CA GLY A 3 23.66 -1.94 -8.71
C GLY A 3 22.19 -2.07 -8.34
N THR A 4 21.37 -2.35 -9.35
CA THR A 4 19.97 -2.76 -9.19
C THR A 4 19.90 -3.93 -8.21
N PHE A 5 19.07 -3.84 -7.17
CA PHE A 5 18.87 -4.97 -6.26
C PHE A 5 18.23 -6.12 -7.04
N HIS A 6 18.97 -7.22 -7.16
CA HIS A 6 18.49 -8.49 -7.65
C HIS A 6 18.30 -9.41 -6.45
N ALA A 7 17.08 -9.87 -6.21
CA ALA A 7 16.86 -10.93 -5.25
C ALA A 7 17.65 -12.18 -5.71
N LYS A 8 18.57 -12.68 -4.88
CA LYS A 8 19.22 -13.98 -5.12
C LYS A 8 18.15 -15.07 -4.99
N MET A 9 17.53 -15.44 -6.10
CA MET A 9 16.53 -16.50 -6.16
C MET A 9 17.00 -17.54 -7.16
N GLY A 10 17.48 -18.67 -6.65
CA GLY A 10 18.01 -19.76 -7.48
C GLY A 10 16.97 -20.80 -7.88
N MET A 11 15.92 -21.00 -7.06
CA MET A 11 14.91 -22.06 -7.25
C MET A 11 13.57 -21.67 -6.61
N ILE A 12 12.46 -21.96 -7.30
CA ILE A 12 11.09 -21.83 -6.77
C ILE A 12 10.27 -23.05 -7.14
N LYS A 13 9.30 -23.44 -6.30
CA LYS A 13 8.42 -24.57 -6.56
C LYS A 13 7.27 -24.20 -7.48
N ASP A 14 6.95 -25.12 -8.38
CA ASP A 14 5.72 -25.10 -9.16
C ASP A 14 4.48 -25.37 -8.27
N GLN A 15 3.32 -25.53 -8.90
CA GLN A 15 2.06 -25.81 -8.21
C GLN A 15 2.02 -27.22 -7.59
N ASN A 16 2.83 -28.15 -8.13
CA ASN A 16 2.91 -29.55 -7.72
C ASN A 16 4.07 -29.82 -6.74
N GLY A 17 4.79 -28.77 -6.32
CA GLY A 17 5.93 -28.87 -5.40
C GLY A 17 7.27 -29.24 -6.04
N ARG A 18 7.38 -29.26 -7.38
CA ARG A 18 8.63 -29.50 -8.11
C ARG A 18 9.48 -28.25 -8.17
N ASP A 19 10.78 -28.39 -7.98
CA ASP A 19 11.72 -27.26 -8.04
C ASP A 19 11.93 -26.83 -9.50
N LEU A 20 11.58 -25.58 -9.82
CA LEU A 20 11.86 -24.92 -11.10
C LEU A 20 13.25 -24.29 -11.06
N THR A 21 14.03 -24.56 -12.11
CA THR A 21 15.40 -24.07 -12.29
C THR A 21 15.58 -23.23 -13.54
N GLU A 22 14.67 -23.35 -14.51
CA GLU A 22 14.71 -22.56 -15.74
C GLU A 22 14.20 -21.13 -15.54
N ALA A 23 14.96 -20.16 -16.05
CA ALA A 23 14.65 -18.74 -15.92
C ALA A 23 13.24 -18.36 -16.41
N GLY A 24 12.80 -18.93 -17.54
CA GLY A 24 11.48 -18.67 -18.11
C GLY A 24 10.35 -19.20 -17.22
N GLU A 25 10.49 -20.42 -16.71
CA GLU A 25 9.51 -21.05 -15.82
C GLU A 25 9.42 -20.34 -14.47
N ILE A 26 10.56 -19.94 -13.90
CA ILE A 26 10.61 -19.16 -12.66
C ILE A 26 9.86 -17.83 -12.82
N LYS A 27 10.11 -17.10 -13.93
CA LYS A 27 9.42 -15.84 -14.22
C LYS A 27 7.92 -16.03 -14.35
N LYS A 28 7.50 -17.03 -15.13
CA LYS A 28 6.08 -17.35 -15.32
C LYS A 28 5.42 -17.72 -14.00
N ARG A 29 6.07 -18.55 -13.18
CA ARG A 29 5.56 -18.95 -11.86
C ARG A 29 5.31 -17.75 -10.95
N TRP A 30 6.21 -16.77 -10.97
CA TRP A 30 6.06 -15.52 -10.22
C TRP A 30 4.91 -14.65 -10.71
N GLN A 31 4.74 -14.54 -12.03
CA GLN A 31 3.60 -13.86 -12.62
C GLN A 31 2.31 -14.53 -12.19
N ASP A 32 2.16 -15.83 -12.45
CA ASP A 32 0.95 -16.60 -12.16
C ASP A 32 0.56 -16.48 -10.69
N CYS A 33 1.50 -16.70 -9.76
CA CYS A 33 1.19 -16.62 -8.32
C CYS A 33 0.77 -15.22 -7.87
N THR A 34 1.38 -14.18 -8.45
CA THR A 34 1.11 -12.80 -8.05
C THR A 34 -0.20 -12.32 -8.67
N GLU A 35 -0.45 -12.67 -9.93
CA GLU A 35 -1.69 -12.39 -10.62
C GLU A 35 -2.87 -13.08 -9.94
N GLU A 36 -2.76 -14.38 -9.62
CA GLU A 36 -3.77 -15.12 -8.85
C GLU A 36 -4.04 -14.49 -7.48
N LEU A 37 -2.98 -14.01 -6.80
CA LEU A 37 -3.10 -13.37 -5.50
C LEU A 37 -3.94 -12.09 -5.56
N TYR A 38 -3.82 -11.31 -6.64
CA TYR A 38 -4.48 -10.01 -6.81
C TYR A 38 -5.67 -10.02 -7.79
N LYS A 39 -6.01 -11.18 -8.34
CA LYS A 39 -7.21 -11.38 -9.17
C LYS A 39 -8.47 -11.37 -8.29
N LYS A 40 -9.51 -10.71 -8.77
CA LYS A 40 -10.81 -10.65 -8.09
C LYS A 40 -11.67 -11.83 -8.55
N GLU A 41 -12.30 -12.54 -7.61
CA GLU A 41 -13.17 -13.69 -7.93
C GLU A 41 -14.53 -13.26 -8.51
N LEU A 42 -15.00 -12.06 -8.16
CA LEU A 42 -16.29 -11.52 -8.56
C LEU A 42 -16.15 -10.07 -9.01
N THR A 43 -16.46 -9.80 -10.27
CA THR A 43 -16.52 -8.45 -10.83
C THR A 43 -17.87 -7.82 -10.50
N VAL A 44 -17.96 -7.12 -9.37
CA VAL A 44 -19.12 -6.25 -9.12
C VAL A 44 -18.85 -4.93 -9.86
N PRO A 45 -19.73 -4.51 -10.80
CA PRO A 45 -19.58 -3.23 -11.49
C PRO A 45 -19.55 -2.10 -10.47
N ASP A 46 -18.57 -1.21 -10.58
CA ASP A 46 -18.55 0.02 -9.79
C ASP A 46 -19.54 1.00 -10.43
N ASN A 47 -20.73 1.13 -9.84
CA ASN A 47 -21.84 1.92 -10.38
C ASN A 47 -21.77 3.42 -10.02
N HIS A 48 -20.63 3.92 -9.55
CA HIS A 48 -20.50 5.33 -9.16
C HIS A 48 -19.83 6.17 -10.26
N ASP A 49 -20.68 6.66 -11.17
CA ASP A 49 -20.33 7.56 -12.28
C ASP A 49 -20.70 9.03 -11.98
N GLY A 50 -20.58 9.42 -10.70
CA GLY A 50 -20.91 10.78 -10.27
C GLY A 50 -19.73 11.73 -10.48
N VAL A 51 -19.92 12.80 -11.24
CA VAL A 51 -18.96 13.92 -11.30
C VAL A 51 -18.91 14.57 -9.92
N VAL A 52 -17.76 14.48 -9.24
CA VAL A 52 -17.56 15.17 -7.96
C VAL A 52 -17.39 16.67 -8.23
N THR A 53 -18.37 17.46 -7.82
CA THR A 53 -18.36 18.93 -8.00
C THR A 53 -17.71 19.66 -6.84
N ASP A 54 -17.81 19.10 -5.62
CA ASP A 54 -17.23 19.69 -4.41
C ASP A 54 -15.81 19.17 -4.19
N LEU A 55 -14.84 19.93 -4.69
CA LEU A 55 -13.43 19.64 -4.52
C LEU A 55 -12.92 20.13 -3.16
N GLU A 56 -12.17 19.26 -2.48
CA GLU A 56 -11.26 19.67 -1.41
C GLU A 56 -10.34 20.82 -1.83
N SER A 57 -9.85 21.57 -0.82
CA SER A 57 -8.95 22.71 -1.04
C SER A 57 -7.76 22.36 -1.94
N ASP A 58 -7.38 23.30 -2.82
CA ASP A 58 -6.26 23.14 -3.74
C ASP A 58 -4.96 22.76 -3.02
N ILE A 59 -4.09 22.02 -3.71
CA ILE A 59 -2.80 21.61 -3.20
C ILE A 59 -1.90 22.84 -3.14
N LEU A 60 -1.23 23.05 -2.01
CA LEU A 60 -0.26 24.13 -1.86
C LEU A 60 1.14 23.67 -2.27
N GLU A 61 1.95 24.56 -2.82
CA GLU A 61 3.37 24.27 -3.11
C GLU A 61 4.14 23.82 -1.85
N CYS A 62 3.78 24.34 -0.68
CA CYS A 62 4.40 23.94 0.58
C CYS A 62 4.11 22.47 0.95
N GLU A 63 2.94 21.94 0.60
CA GLU A 63 2.61 20.52 0.79
C GLU A 63 3.47 19.64 -0.10
N VAL A 64 3.68 20.05 -1.35
CA VAL A 64 4.57 19.35 -2.30
C VAL A 64 6.01 19.38 -1.82
N LYS A 65 6.48 20.54 -1.36
CA LYS A 65 7.83 20.71 -0.80
C LYS A 65 8.03 19.84 0.43
N TRP A 66 7.06 19.81 1.34
CA TRP A 66 7.06 18.96 2.52
C TRP A 66 7.07 17.47 2.14
N ALA A 67 6.18 17.05 1.25
CA ALA A 67 6.05 15.67 0.79
C ALA A 67 7.35 15.18 0.14
N LEU A 68 7.92 15.96 -0.77
CA LEU A 68 9.20 15.65 -1.42
C LEU A 68 10.36 15.58 -0.40
N GLY A 69 10.41 16.51 0.54
CA GLY A 69 11.41 16.52 1.61
C GLY A 69 11.33 15.28 2.50
N SER A 70 10.13 14.77 2.75
CA SER A 70 9.87 13.60 3.61
C SER A 70 10.27 12.26 3.00
N LEU A 71 10.49 12.19 1.68
CA LEU A 71 10.93 10.95 1.02
C LEU A 71 12.33 10.56 1.51
N GLY A 72 12.58 9.26 1.73
CA GLY A 72 13.91 8.81 2.13
C GLY A 72 14.93 8.89 0.98
N ASN A 73 16.18 9.19 1.29
CA ASN A 73 17.30 9.04 0.35
C ASN A 73 17.74 7.57 0.27
N ASN A 74 18.44 7.21 -0.80
CA ASN A 74 18.95 5.88 -1.13
C ASN A 74 17.86 4.81 -1.16
N LYS A 75 16.64 5.19 -1.56
CA LYS A 75 15.50 4.27 -1.74
C LYS A 75 15.43 3.79 -3.18
N ALA A 76 14.98 2.55 -3.36
CA ALA A 76 14.78 1.99 -4.69
C ALA A 76 13.75 2.80 -5.49
N SER A 77 14.08 3.10 -6.74
CA SER A 77 13.22 3.73 -7.72
C SER A 77 12.12 2.80 -8.21
N GLY A 78 11.05 3.38 -8.75
CA GLY A 78 9.96 2.64 -9.39
C GLY A 78 10.37 2.13 -10.78
N GLY A 79 9.36 1.87 -11.61
CA GLY A 79 9.57 1.48 -13.02
C GLY A 79 10.28 2.55 -13.86
N ASP A 80 10.18 3.83 -13.46
CA ASP A 80 10.82 4.98 -14.11
C ASP A 80 12.34 5.03 -13.92
N SER A 81 12.88 4.27 -12.96
CA SER A 81 14.30 4.33 -12.58
C SER A 81 14.79 5.71 -12.12
N ILE A 82 13.87 6.60 -11.70
CA ILE A 82 14.22 7.96 -11.25
C ILE A 82 14.33 7.98 -9.71
N PRO A 83 15.51 8.32 -9.15
CA PRO A 83 15.70 8.45 -7.72
C PRO A 83 15.06 9.74 -7.16
N ALA A 84 14.63 9.72 -5.90
CA ALA A 84 14.04 10.89 -5.25
C ALA A 84 15.03 12.07 -5.15
N GLU A 85 16.32 11.76 -5.04
CA GLU A 85 17.42 12.69 -4.92
C GLU A 85 17.52 13.65 -6.09
N LEU A 86 17.18 13.20 -7.30
CA LEU A 86 17.18 14.06 -8.48
C LEU A 86 16.24 15.26 -8.25
N PHE A 87 15.02 15.00 -7.80
CA PHE A 87 14.04 16.04 -7.51
C PHE A 87 14.47 16.92 -6.33
N LYS A 88 15.12 16.33 -5.31
CA LYS A 88 15.64 17.09 -4.17
C LYS A 88 16.78 18.04 -4.55
N ILE A 89 17.63 17.64 -5.50
CA ILE A 89 18.72 18.47 -6.03
C ILE A 89 18.16 19.65 -6.82
N LEU A 90 17.10 19.42 -7.60
CA LEU A 90 16.42 20.45 -8.39
C LEU A 90 15.63 21.45 -7.53
N LYS A 91 15.39 21.16 -6.25
CA LYS A 91 14.76 22.04 -5.26
C LYS A 91 13.46 22.67 -5.78
N ASP A 92 13.36 23.99 -5.75
CA ASP A 92 12.12 24.72 -6.03
C ASP A 92 11.65 24.53 -7.49
N ASN A 93 12.56 24.28 -8.44
CA ASN A 93 12.18 23.96 -9.82
C ASN A 93 11.40 22.64 -9.90
N ALA A 94 11.84 21.61 -9.18
CA ALA A 94 11.09 20.36 -9.11
C ALA A 94 9.76 20.53 -8.36
N VAL A 95 9.74 21.33 -7.29
CA VAL A 95 8.50 21.60 -6.54
C VAL A 95 7.45 22.25 -7.44
N LYS A 96 7.80 23.27 -8.24
CA LYS A 96 6.86 23.93 -9.16
C LYS A 96 6.28 22.97 -10.20
N VAL A 97 7.13 22.16 -10.83
CA VAL A 97 6.67 21.18 -11.84
C VAL A 97 5.79 20.10 -11.20
N LEU A 98 6.22 19.55 -10.07
CA LEU A 98 5.44 18.54 -9.35
C LEU A 98 4.13 19.10 -8.83
N HIS A 99 4.11 20.34 -8.36
CA HIS A 99 2.89 21.02 -7.94
C HIS A 99 1.92 21.17 -9.09
N SER A 100 2.35 21.65 -10.26
CA SER A 100 1.50 21.72 -11.44
C SER A 100 0.89 20.38 -11.82
N ILE A 101 1.69 19.30 -11.81
CA ILE A 101 1.20 17.95 -12.14
C ILE A 101 0.23 17.44 -11.06
N CYS A 102 0.60 17.55 -9.79
CA CYS A 102 -0.26 17.12 -8.68
C CYS A 102 -1.58 17.88 -8.66
N GLN A 103 -1.55 19.18 -8.94
CA GLN A 103 -2.73 20.03 -9.00
C GLN A 103 -3.64 19.69 -10.19
N GLN A 104 -3.05 19.33 -11.33
CA GLN A 104 -3.80 18.83 -12.48
C GLN A 104 -4.48 17.49 -12.16
N ILE A 105 -3.76 16.56 -11.53
CA ILE A 105 -4.35 15.29 -11.06
C ILE A 105 -5.45 15.56 -10.04
N TRP A 106 -5.25 16.50 -9.10
CA TRP A 106 -6.25 16.91 -8.11
C TRP A 106 -7.54 17.37 -8.77
N LYS A 107 -7.46 18.33 -9.71
CA LYS A 107 -8.64 18.90 -10.36
C LYS A 107 -9.33 17.94 -11.32
N THR A 108 -8.55 17.19 -12.11
CA THR A 108 -9.10 16.29 -13.13
C THR A 108 -9.45 14.92 -12.58
N GLN A 109 -8.89 14.54 -11.44
CA GLN A 109 -8.98 13.20 -10.84
C GLN A 109 -8.36 12.09 -11.72
N HIS A 110 -7.62 12.46 -12.77
CA HIS A 110 -7.00 11.53 -13.70
C HIS A 110 -5.52 11.33 -13.37
N TRP A 111 -5.14 10.08 -13.11
CA TRP A 111 -3.76 9.72 -12.83
C TRP A 111 -3.00 9.33 -14.11
N PRO A 112 -1.74 9.78 -14.29
CA PRO A 112 -0.87 9.26 -15.32
C PRO A 112 -0.71 7.74 -15.20
N GLN A 113 -0.77 7.01 -16.32
CA GLN A 113 -0.68 5.54 -16.29
C GLN A 113 0.62 5.05 -15.65
N ASP A 114 1.74 5.75 -15.88
CA ASP A 114 3.03 5.41 -15.28
C ASP A 114 3.02 5.50 -13.74
N TRP A 115 2.17 6.35 -13.15
CA TRP A 115 2.04 6.48 -11.70
C TRP A 115 1.14 5.39 -11.09
N LYS A 116 0.35 4.72 -11.94
CA LYS A 116 -0.48 3.57 -11.60
C LYS A 116 0.24 2.24 -11.75
N ARG A 117 1.43 2.23 -12.36
CA ARG A 117 2.28 1.05 -12.53
C ARG A 117 3.17 0.78 -11.33
N SER A 118 3.33 -0.49 -10.97
CA SER A 118 4.18 -0.93 -9.86
C SER A 118 5.14 -2.05 -10.30
N VAL A 119 6.37 -2.02 -9.78
CA VAL A 119 7.31 -3.15 -9.92
C VAL A 119 7.36 -3.89 -8.59
N TYR A 120 6.94 -5.15 -8.58
CA TYR A 120 6.92 -5.98 -7.39
C TYR A 120 8.26 -6.70 -7.22
N ILE A 121 8.80 -6.58 -6.01
CA ILE A 121 10.02 -7.27 -5.58
C ILE A 121 9.64 -8.34 -4.57
N PRO A 122 9.75 -9.64 -4.93
CA PRO A 122 9.55 -10.71 -3.98
C PRO A 122 10.72 -10.76 -3.00
N ILE A 123 10.41 -10.72 -1.71
CA ILE A 123 11.36 -10.80 -0.61
C ILE A 123 11.00 -12.00 0.28
N PRO A 124 11.95 -12.92 0.55
CA PRO A 124 11.66 -14.09 1.36
C PRO A 124 11.33 -13.70 2.80
N LYS A 125 10.24 -14.25 3.36
CA LYS A 125 9.84 -14.04 4.76
C LYS A 125 10.82 -14.68 5.75
N LYS A 126 11.40 -15.82 5.36
CA LYS A 126 12.34 -16.64 6.15
C LYS A 126 13.43 -17.20 5.23
N GLY A 127 14.55 -17.64 5.81
CA GLY A 127 15.59 -18.34 5.04
C GLY A 127 15.05 -19.58 4.32
N ASN A 128 15.59 -19.89 3.14
CA ASN A 128 15.23 -21.05 2.30
C ASN A 128 13.80 -21.04 1.74
N ALA A 129 13.22 -19.88 1.44
CA ALA A 129 11.90 -19.78 0.83
C ALA A 129 11.90 -20.39 -0.59
N LYS A 130 11.18 -21.51 -0.75
CA LYS A 130 11.01 -22.21 -2.05
C LYS A 130 9.62 -22.06 -2.66
N GLU A 131 8.63 -21.57 -1.93
CA GLU A 131 7.26 -21.40 -2.42
C GLU A 131 6.90 -19.92 -2.48
N CYS A 132 6.08 -19.51 -3.45
CA CYS A 132 5.69 -18.11 -3.61
C CYS A 132 5.01 -17.53 -2.35
N SER A 133 4.23 -18.34 -1.62
CA SER A 133 3.55 -17.98 -0.37
C SER A 133 4.52 -17.56 0.76
N ASN A 134 5.76 -18.04 0.70
CA ASN A 134 6.83 -17.75 1.64
C ASN A 134 7.54 -16.42 1.36
N TYR A 135 7.08 -15.67 0.35
CA TYR A 135 7.59 -14.35 0.03
C TYR A 135 6.55 -13.26 0.36
N CYS A 136 7.04 -12.07 0.62
CA CYS A 136 6.28 -10.82 0.60
C CYS A 136 6.65 -10.05 -0.66
N THR A 137 5.66 -9.52 -1.37
CA THR A 137 5.87 -8.73 -2.59
C THR A 137 5.83 -7.25 -2.26
N ILE A 138 6.99 -6.58 -2.27
CA ILE A 138 7.04 -5.12 -2.04
C ILE A 138 6.82 -4.38 -3.36
N ALA A 139 5.89 -3.43 -3.35
CA ALA A 139 5.61 -2.58 -4.50
C ALA A 139 6.58 -1.39 -4.59
N LEU A 140 7.35 -1.34 -5.68
CA LEU A 140 8.11 -0.15 -6.07
C LEU A 140 7.28 0.70 -7.02
N ILE A 141 6.91 1.89 -6.56
CA ILE A 141 6.17 2.90 -7.31
C ILE A 141 7.07 4.12 -7.58
N PRO A 142 6.79 4.90 -8.65
CA PRO A 142 7.52 6.14 -8.94
C PRO A 142 7.58 7.09 -7.75
N HIS A 143 8.72 7.74 -7.54
CA HIS A 143 8.89 8.69 -6.43
C HIS A 143 7.96 9.90 -6.55
N VAL A 144 7.69 10.34 -7.77
CA VAL A 144 6.74 11.41 -8.05
C VAL A 144 5.31 11.04 -7.66
N SER A 145 4.90 9.79 -7.89
CA SER A 145 3.63 9.25 -7.39
C SER A 145 3.60 9.28 -5.86
N LYS A 146 4.68 8.85 -5.19
CA LYS A 146 4.80 8.91 -3.72
C LYS A 146 4.59 10.32 -3.15
N VAL A 147 4.99 11.38 -3.85
CA VAL A 147 4.74 12.78 -3.41
C VAL A 147 3.24 13.03 -3.31
N MET A 148 2.49 12.75 -4.37
CA MET A 148 1.02 12.91 -4.38
C MET A 148 0.34 12.02 -3.33
N LEU A 149 0.78 10.76 -3.20
CA LEU A 149 0.25 9.85 -2.18
C LEU A 149 0.53 10.33 -0.75
N LYS A 150 1.64 11.05 -0.52
CA LYS A 150 1.97 11.61 0.78
C LYS A 150 1.06 12.79 1.15
N ILE A 151 0.71 13.62 0.16
CA ILE A 151 -0.26 14.70 0.32
C ILE A 151 -1.64 14.10 0.62
N LEU A 152 -2.09 13.13 -0.18
CA LEU A 152 -3.33 12.39 0.09
C LEU A 152 -3.34 11.75 1.48
N GLN A 153 -2.23 11.14 1.91
CA GLN A 153 -2.11 10.57 3.24
C GLN A 153 -2.36 11.63 4.32
N ALA A 154 -1.74 12.81 4.19
CA ALA A 154 -1.91 13.89 5.16
C ALA A 154 -3.37 14.37 5.24
N ARG A 155 -4.04 14.48 4.09
CA ARG A 155 -5.46 14.85 4.01
C ARG A 155 -6.39 13.77 4.58
N LEU A 156 -6.02 12.50 4.46
CA LEU A 156 -6.77 11.37 5.02
C LEU A 156 -6.52 11.18 6.53
N GLN A 157 -5.37 11.63 7.04
CA GLN A 157 -4.97 11.40 8.42
C GLN A 157 -5.98 11.95 9.43
N GLN A 158 -6.62 13.09 9.15
CA GLN A 158 -7.65 13.65 10.02
C GLN A 158 -8.85 12.70 10.25
N TYR A 159 -9.19 11.89 9.24
CA TYR A 159 -10.25 10.90 9.34
C TYR A 159 -9.78 9.70 10.15
N VAL A 160 -8.53 9.27 9.97
CA VAL A 160 -7.93 8.23 10.81
C VAL A 160 -7.92 8.64 12.27
N ASP A 161 -7.48 9.86 12.57
CA ASP A 161 -7.37 10.35 13.95
C ASP A 161 -8.74 10.51 14.62
N ARG A 162 -9.78 10.81 13.83
CA ARG A 162 -11.17 10.91 14.29
C ARG A 162 -11.82 9.54 14.51
N GLU A 163 -11.58 8.58 13.60
CA GLU A 163 -12.27 7.30 13.60
C GLU A 163 -11.57 6.22 14.43
N LEU A 164 -10.25 6.27 14.61
CA LEU A 164 -9.55 5.17 15.29
C LEU A 164 -9.62 5.29 16.82
N PRO A 165 -9.96 4.20 17.54
CA PRO A 165 -10.05 4.21 18.99
C PRO A 165 -8.65 4.24 19.64
N GLU A 166 -8.61 4.60 20.91
CA GLU A 166 -7.35 4.68 21.66
C GLU A 166 -6.64 3.33 21.82
N VAL A 167 -7.39 2.24 21.77
CA VAL A 167 -6.85 0.88 21.87
C VAL A 167 -6.12 0.43 20.60
N GLN A 168 -6.38 1.06 19.45
CA GLN A 168 -5.69 0.75 18.21
C GLN A 168 -4.28 1.34 18.23
N ALA A 169 -3.27 0.48 18.18
CA ALA A 169 -1.85 0.87 18.12
C ALA A 169 -1.21 0.60 16.76
N GLY A 170 -1.86 -0.18 15.89
CA GLY A 170 -1.34 -0.50 14.56
C GLY A 170 -1.14 0.75 13.72
N PHE A 171 0.09 0.98 13.28
CA PHE A 171 0.48 2.11 12.41
C PHE A 171 0.15 3.51 12.97
N GLN A 172 -0.05 3.62 14.29
CA GLN A 172 -0.35 4.89 14.95
C GLN A 172 0.91 5.57 15.47
N ARG A 173 0.99 6.89 15.27
CA ARG A 173 2.15 7.66 15.74
C ARG A 173 2.16 7.69 17.27
N GLY A 174 3.30 7.36 17.87
CA GLY A 174 3.48 7.40 19.32
C GLY A 174 2.85 6.22 20.08
N ARG A 175 2.35 5.21 19.37
CA ARG A 175 1.88 3.95 19.95
C ARG A 175 2.67 2.78 19.37
N GLY A 176 2.94 1.78 20.19
CA GLY A 176 3.65 0.59 19.75
C GLY A 176 3.30 -0.65 20.54
N THR A 177 3.92 -1.76 20.14
CA THR A 177 3.68 -3.07 20.75
C THR A 177 3.99 -3.09 22.25
N ARG A 178 4.96 -2.29 22.70
CA ARG A 178 5.31 -2.21 24.13
C ARG A 178 4.16 -1.66 24.98
N ASP A 179 3.42 -0.68 24.46
CA ASP A 179 2.28 -0.08 25.18
C ASP A 179 1.15 -1.10 25.30
N GLN A 180 0.88 -1.87 24.24
CA GLN A 180 -0.14 -2.92 24.26
C GLN A 180 0.24 -4.12 25.15
N ILE A 181 1.53 -4.49 25.20
CA ILE A 181 2.02 -5.50 26.15
C ILE A 181 1.81 -5.03 27.60
N ALA A 182 2.08 -3.75 27.88
CA ALA A 182 1.84 -3.18 29.21
C ALA A 182 0.35 -3.18 29.58
N ASN A 183 -0.53 -2.80 28.65
CA ASN A 183 -1.98 -2.86 28.85
C ASN A 183 -2.46 -4.29 29.20
N ILE A 184 -2.04 -5.29 28.41
CA ILE A 184 -2.37 -6.70 28.68
C ILE A 184 -1.89 -7.11 30.06
N ARG A 185 -0.66 -6.73 30.44
CA ARG A 185 -0.09 -7.06 31.74
C ARG A 185 -0.88 -6.45 32.89
N TRP A 186 -1.31 -5.19 32.78
CA TRP A 186 -2.15 -4.55 33.80
C TRP A 186 -3.52 -5.23 33.93
N ILE A 187 -4.13 -5.63 32.81
CA ILE A 187 -5.39 -6.39 32.83
C ILE A 187 -5.19 -7.72 33.58
N MET A 188 -4.08 -8.44 33.32
CA MET A 188 -3.75 -9.68 34.03
C MET A 188 -3.53 -9.47 35.54
N GLU A 189 -2.81 -8.41 35.92
CA GLU A 189 -2.55 -8.07 37.32
C GLU A 189 -3.85 -7.74 38.06
N LYS A 190 -4.75 -6.97 37.42
CA LYS A 190 -6.06 -6.65 37.99
C LYS A 190 -6.98 -7.87 38.07
N ALA A 191 -7.03 -8.71 37.04
CA ALA A 191 -7.80 -9.95 37.09
C ALA A 191 -7.35 -10.85 38.25
N ARG A 192 -6.03 -10.94 38.49
CA ARG A 192 -5.46 -11.69 39.62
C ARG A 192 -5.82 -11.09 40.98
N GLU A 193 -5.77 -9.76 41.12
CA GLU A 193 -6.12 -9.05 42.35
C GLU A 193 -7.57 -9.39 42.79
N PHE A 194 -8.50 -9.43 41.84
CA PHE A 194 -9.91 -9.70 42.09
C PHE A 194 -10.32 -11.17 41.91
N GLN A 195 -9.35 -12.09 41.72
CA GLN A 195 -9.61 -13.53 41.51
C GLN A 195 -10.58 -13.82 40.35
N ASN A 196 -10.54 -12.99 39.30
CA ASN A 196 -11.32 -13.18 38.09
C ASN A 196 -10.56 -14.05 37.09
N ASN A 197 -11.26 -14.97 36.44
CA ASN A 197 -10.72 -15.71 35.32
C ASN A 197 -10.63 -14.81 34.09
N ILE A 198 -9.51 -14.90 33.35
CA ILE A 198 -9.31 -14.17 32.10
C ILE A 198 -8.95 -15.14 30.98
N TYR A 199 -9.48 -14.88 29.78
CA TYR A 199 -9.19 -15.63 28.56
C TYR A 199 -8.76 -14.64 27.48
N PHE A 200 -7.70 -14.98 26.74
CA PHE A 200 -7.23 -14.19 25.60
C PHE A 200 -7.59 -14.90 24.29
N CYS A 201 -8.18 -14.15 23.36
CA CYS A 201 -8.41 -14.58 21.99
C CYS A 201 -7.52 -13.75 21.05
N PHE A 202 -6.66 -14.42 20.29
CA PHE A 202 -5.78 -13.78 19.32
C PHE A 202 -6.28 -14.10 17.91
N ILE A 203 -6.59 -13.06 17.14
CA ILE A 203 -7.08 -13.16 15.76
C ILE A 203 -5.99 -12.61 14.84
N ASP A 204 -5.59 -13.39 13.84
CA ASP A 204 -4.65 -12.95 12.80
C ASP A 204 -5.30 -13.07 11.43
N TYR A 205 -5.21 -11.99 10.63
CA TYR A 205 -5.82 -11.93 9.31
C TYR A 205 -4.85 -12.47 8.25
N ALA A 206 -5.23 -13.57 7.61
CA ALA A 206 -4.46 -14.13 6.52
C ALA A 206 -4.37 -13.13 5.34
N LYS A 207 -3.15 -12.71 4.99
CA LYS A 207 -2.85 -11.83 3.84
C LYS A 207 -3.71 -10.56 3.82
N ALA A 208 -3.88 -9.93 4.99
CA ALA A 208 -4.83 -8.85 5.21
C ALA A 208 -4.78 -7.71 4.17
N PHE A 209 -3.59 -7.30 3.74
CA PHE A 209 -3.41 -6.24 2.74
C PHE A 209 -3.78 -6.69 1.32
N ASP A 210 -3.51 -7.95 0.97
CA ASP A 210 -3.74 -8.47 -0.37
C ASP A 210 -5.23 -8.78 -0.62
N CYS A 211 -6.00 -8.97 0.46
CA CYS A 211 -7.41 -9.36 0.43
C CYS A 211 -8.39 -8.17 0.54
N VAL A 212 -7.92 -6.92 0.60
CA VAL A 212 -8.80 -5.75 0.67
C VAL A 212 -9.61 -5.61 -0.62
N ASP A 213 -10.94 -5.65 -0.52
CA ASP A 213 -11.83 -5.40 -1.65
C ASP A 213 -11.97 -3.89 -1.86
N HIS A 214 -11.65 -3.40 -3.07
CA HIS A 214 -11.70 -1.97 -3.39
C HIS A 214 -13.11 -1.38 -3.29
N ASN A 215 -14.15 -2.10 -3.75
CA ASN A 215 -15.52 -1.59 -3.73
C ASN A 215 -16.00 -1.43 -2.28
N LYS A 216 -15.71 -2.42 -1.43
CA LYS A 216 -15.97 -2.31 0.02
C LYS A 216 -15.16 -1.18 0.64
N LEU A 217 -13.89 -1.03 0.26
CA LEU A 217 -13.05 0.07 0.76
C LEU A 217 -13.67 1.44 0.46
N TRP A 218 -14.17 1.67 -0.75
CA TRP A 218 -14.82 2.94 -1.09
C TRP A 218 -16.10 3.18 -0.29
N GLN A 219 -16.91 2.15 -0.08
CA GLN A 219 -18.10 2.22 0.77
C GLN A 219 -17.74 2.58 2.21
N VAL A 220 -16.73 1.91 2.77
CA VAL A 220 -16.24 2.20 4.13
C VAL A 220 -15.76 3.64 4.27
N LEU A 221 -14.95 4.14 3.33
CA LEU A 221 -14.48 5.53 3.37
C LEU A 221 -15.64 6.52 3.31
N LYS A 222 -16.66 6.23 2.50
CA LYS A 222 -17.87 7.06 2.39
C LYS A 222 -18.70 7.04 3.68
N GLU A 223 -18.90 5.87 4.28
CA GLU A 223 -19.59 5.73 5.57
C GLU A 223 -18.84 6.43 6.71
N MET A 224 -17.50 6.47 6.63
CA MET A 224 -16.64 7.24 7.52
C MET A 224 -16.59 8.74 7.17
N GLY A 225 -17.42 9.22 6.25
CA GLY A 225 -17.53 10.64 5.91
C GLY A 225 -16.27 11.24 5.27
N VAL A 226 -15.41 10.42 4.64
CA VAL A 226 -14.30 10.92 3.84
C VAL A 226 -14.88 11.66 2.63
N ALA A 227 -14.34 12.84 2.32
CA ALA A 227 -14.80 13.64 1.18
C ALA A 227 -14.77 12.85 -0.13
N ASP A 228 -15.86 12.95 -0.91
CA ASP A 228 -16.02 12.24 -2.19
C ASP A 228 -14.86 12.52 -3.17
N HIS A 229 -14.29 13.73 -3.11
CA HIS A 229 -13.12 14.09 -3.91
C HIS A 229 -11.91 13.18 -3.63
N LEU A 230 -11.60 12.95 -2.35
CA LEU A 230 -10.48 12.07 -1.95
C LEU A 230 -10.77 10.62 -2.32
N ILE A 231 -12.01 10.16 -2.13
CA ILE A 231 -12.44 8.81 -2.52
C ILE A 231 -12.28 8.62 -4.03
N CYS A 232 -12.68 9.61 -4.85
CA CYS A 232 -12.53 9.54 -6.30
C CYS A 232 -11.06 9.47 -6.72
N LEU A 233 -10.19 10.30 -6.13
CA LEU A 233 -8.75 10.26 -6.39
C LEU A 233 -8.14 8.89 -6.06
N LEU A 234 -8.53 8.29 -4.93
CA LEU A 234 -8.11 6.93 -4.57
C LEU A 234 -8.67 5.90 -5.55
N ARG A 235 -9.96 5.94 -5.87
CA ARG A 235 -10.57 5.02 -6.82
C ARG A 235 -9.87 5.04 -8.17
N ASN A 236 -9.63 6.24 -8.73
CA ASN A 236 -8.96 6.38 -10.02
C ASN A 236 -7.48 5.98 -10.00
N LEU A 237 -6.82 6.04 -8.84
CA LEU A 237 -5.47 5.49 -8.64
C LEU A 237 -5.49 3.96 -8.68
N TYR A 238 -6.53 3.33 -8.11
CA TYR A 238 -6.69 1.88 -8.05
C TYR A 238 -7.31 1.28 -9.31
N ALA A 239 -8.04 2.08 -10.09
CA ALA A 239 -8.57 1.71 -11.40
C ALA A 239 -7.45 1.53 -12.43
N GLY A 240 -7.39 0.34 -13.05
CA GLY A 240 -6.43 0.03 -14.11
C GLY A 240 -4.97 0.00 -13.62
N GLN A 241 -4.75 -0.38 -12.37
CA GLN A 241 -3.40 -0.67 -11.87
C GLN A 241 -2.81 -1.86 -12.59
N GLU A 242 -1.54 -1.71 -12.96
CA GLU A 242 -0.74 -2.76 -13.56
C GLU A 242 0.50 -3.01 -12.70
N ALA A 243 0.91 -4.27 -12.62
CA ALA A 243 2.13 -4.66 -11.96
C ALA A 243 2.97 -5.58 -12.86
N THR A 244 4.26 -5.62 -12.58
CA THR A 244 5.20 -6.61 -13.10
C THR A 244 6.05 -7.11 -11.93
N VAL A 245 6.48 -8.36 -11.96
CA VAL A 245 7.38 -8.93 -10.94
C VAL A 245 8.82 -8.88 -11.45
N ARG A 246 9.72 -8.25 -10.71
CA ARG A 246 11.15 -8.27 -11.01
C ARG A 246 11.82 -9.41 -10.25
N THR A 247 12.37 -10.35 -11.01
CA THR A 247 13.09 -11.52 -10.51
C THR A 247 14.60 -11.37 -10.75
N GLY A 248 15.40 -12.31 -10.25
CA GLY A 248 16.82 -12.42 -10.59
C GLY A 248 17.08 -12.67 -12.08
N HIS A 249 16.08 -13.18 -12.82
CA HIS A 249 16.16 -13.50 -14.25
C HIS A 249 15.47 -12.46 -15.15
N GLY A 250 15.12 -11.30 -14.61
CA GLY A 250 14.45 -10.21 -15.33
C GLY A 250 13.01 -9.98 -14.87
N THR A 251 12.29 -9.12 -15.59
CA THR A 251 10.90 -8.72 -15.27
C THR A 251 9.88 -9.53 -16.06
N THR A 252 8.76 -9.88 -15.43
CA THR A 252 7.61 -10.50 -16.10
C THR A 252 6.89 -9.51 -17.00
N ASP A 253 5.89 -9.98 -17.74
CA ASP A 253 4.97 -9.09 -18.42
C ASP A 253 4.12 -8.31 -17.41
N TRP A 254 3.46 -7.26 -17.90
CA TRP A 254 2.52 -6.47 -17.11
C TRP A 254 1.19 -7.21 -17.00
N PHE A 255 0.66 -7.28 -15.79
CA PHE A 255 -0.66 -7.85 -15.49
C PHE A 255 -1.47 -6.90 -14.61
N LYS A 256 -2.79 -7.07 -14.60
CA LYS A 256 -3.71 -6.20 -13.85
C LYS A 256 -3.74 -6.55 -12.36
N ILE A 257 -3.96 -5.53 -11.53
CA ILE A 257 -4.21 -5.67 -10.09
C ILE A 257 -5.67 -5.31 -9.81
N GLU A 258 -6.46 -6.25 -9.30
CA GLU A 258 -7.91 -6.10 -9.18
C GLU A 258 -8.41 -6.06 -7.72
N LYS A 259 -7.58 -6.48 -6.76
CA LYS A 259 -7.85 -6.36 -5.32
C LYS A 259 -6.57 -6.05 -4.55
N GLY A 260 -6.73 -5.81 -3.26
CA GLY A 260 -5.62 -5.59 -2.33
C GLY A 260 -5.03 -4.19 -2.42
N VAL A 261 -4.19 -3.87 -1.44
CA VAL A 261 -3.52 -2.58 -1.32
C VAL A 261 -2.01 -2.79 -1.44
N ARG A 262 -1.35 -1.95 -2.25
CA ARG A 262 0.07 -2.10 -2.60
C ARG A 262 0.94 -2.17 -1.33
N GLN A 263 1.58 -3.32 -1.11
CA GLN A 263 2.46 -3.50 0.05
C GLN A 263 3.68 -2.56 -0.04
N GLY A 264 3.91 -1.77 1.01
CA GLY A 264 4.95 -0.73 1.03
C GLY A 264 4.52 0.63 0.45
N CYS A 265 3.25 0.77 0.05
CA CYS A 265 2.68 2.06 -0.32
C CYS A 265 2.46 2.94 0.92
N ILE A 266 2.61 4.25 0.74
CA ILE A 266 2.50 5.27 1.80
C ILE A 266 1.06 5.34 2.36
N LEU A 267 0.05 5.12 1.52
CA LEU A 267 -1.36 5.15 1.91
C LEU A 267 -1.83 3.86 2.59
N LEU A 268 -1.06 2.78 2.45
CA LEU A 268 -1.44 1.44 2.92
C LEU A 268 -1.92 1.43 4.38
N PRO A 269 -1.18 2.02 5.33
CA PRO A 269 -1.57 1.93 6.73
C PRO A 269 -2.86 2.68 7.04
N CYS A 270 -3.05 3.85 6.43
CA CYS A 270 -4.22 4.70 6.60
C CYS A 270 -5.49 3.99 6.11
N LEU A 271 -5.45 3.46 4.88
CA LEU A 271 -6.59 2.78 4.28
C LEU A 271 -6.93 1.49 5.02
N PHE A 272 -5.92 0.72 5.40
CA PHE A 272 -6.13 -0.52 6.14
C PHE A 272 -6.71 -0.28 7.53
N ASN A 273 -6.24 0.74 8.25
CA ASN A 273 -6.76 1.10 9.57
C ASN A 273 -8.23 1.49 9.51
N LEU A 274 -8.64 2.32 8.56
CA LEU A 274 -10.05 2.68 8.37
C LEU A 274 -10.90 1.46 8.00
N TYR A 275 -10.39 0.61 7.10
CA TYR A 275 -11.08 -0.62 6.70
C TYR A 275 -11.26 -1.60 7.86
N ALA A 276 -10.20 -1.83 8.64
CA ALA A 276 -10.23 -2.73 9.80
C ALA A 276 -11.12 -2.19 10.92
N GLU A 277 -11.05 -0.89 11.20
CA GLU A 277 -11.91 -0.24 12.19
C GLU A 277 -13.39 -0.39 11.84
N HIS A 278 -13.74 -0.24 10.55
CA HIS A 278 -15.11 -0.48 10.11
C HIS A 278 -15.60 -1.91 10.39
N ILE A 279 -14.73 -2.91 10.22
CA ILE A 279 -15.06 -4.31 10.54
C ILE A 279 -15.25 -4.48 12.05
N MET A 280 -14.44 -3.81 12.87
CA MET A 280 -14.49 -3.94 14.34
C MET A 280 -15.71 -3.24 14.98
N ARG A 281 -16.29 -2.24 14.30
CA ARG A 281 -17.47 -1.50 14.79
C ARG A 281 -18.80 -2.22 14.56
N LYS A 282 -18.83 -3.21 13.67
CA LYS A 282 -20.03 -4.00 13.34
C LYS A 282 -20.01 -5.31 14.12
#